data_AF-A0A8S0QF91-F1
#
_entry.id   AF-A0A8S0QF91-F1
#
_cell.length_a   1.000
_cell.length_b   1.000
_cell.length_c   1.000
_cell.angle_alpha   90.00
_cell.angle_beta   90.00
_cell.angle_gamma   90.00
#
_symmetry.space_group_name_H-M   'P 1'
#
loop_
_entity.id
_entity.type
_entity.pdbx_description
1 polymer ?
#
loop_
_entity_poly.entity_id
_entity_poly.type
_entity_poly.pdbx_seq_one_letter_code
_entity_poly.pdbx_strand_id
1 'polypeptide(L)'
;MLFGIAGGLVYVDNLLAAVPVGLLGLLLLVQTTRVRFVFDEEALEVKIGDQLQESGPNAFVGGKSRWKYSTFVNWELWWPNFPILVYFKEKQTKPEGQVHFFPVIFNGKQLYDVMVERCGSSKTSAPK
;
A
#
# COMPACT_ATOMS: atom_id res chain seq x y z
N MET A 1 9.03 5.04 12.33
CA MET A 1 9.62 6.33 11.92
C MET A 1 8.91 7.54 12.54
N LEU A 2 7.60 7.78 12.32
CA LEU A 2 6.90 8.95 12.89
C LEU A 2 6.89 9.01 14.41
N PHE A 3 6.72 7.87 15.11
CA PHE A 3 6.88 7.83 16.57
C PHE A 3 8.31 8.14 17.04
N GLY A 4 9.32 7.83 16.23
CA GLY A 4 10.71 8.21 16.51
C GLY A 4 10.93 9.71 16.35
N ILE A 5 10.29 10.34 15.36
CA ILE A 5 10.29 11.80 15.17
C ILE A 5 9.54 12.48 16.33
N ALA A 6 8.37 11.96 16.71
CA ALA A 6 7.62 12.45 17.87
C ALA A 6 8.45 12.35 19.16
N GLY A 7 9.12 11.22 19.40
CA GLY A 7 10.01 11.03 20.55
C GLY A 7 11.20 12.01 20.55
N GLY A 8 11.80 12.27 19.37
CA GLY A 8 12.84 13.28 19.22
C GLY A 8 12.34 14.71 19.49
N LEU A 9 11.11 15.04 19.09
CA LEU A 9 10.48 16.33 19.38
C LEU A 9 10.15 16.52 20.87
N VAL A 10 9.73 15.46 21.55
CA VAL A 10 9.57 15.45 23.01
C VAL A 10 10.92 15.66 23.70
N TYR A 11 11.99 15.01 23.21
CA TYR A 11 13.34 15.16 23.77
C TYR A 11 13.87 16.60 23.69
N VAL A 12 13.43 17.40 22.72
CA VAL A 12 13.78 18.83 22.58
C VAL A 12 12.70 19.79 23.12
N ASP A 13 11.80 19.30 23.99
CA ASP A 13 10.69 20.07 24.60
C ASP A 13 9.72 20.73 23.60
N ASN A 14 9.71 20.29 22.34
CA ASN A 14 8.80 20.81 21.31
C ASN A 14 7.49 20.03 21.30
N LEU A 15 6.75 20.12 22.41
CA LEU A 15 5.47 19.44 22.62
C LEU A 15 4.41 19.84 21.57
N LEU A 16 4.41 21.11 21.14
CA LEU A 16 3.47 21.61 20.13
C LEU A 16 3.63 20.89 18.78
N ALA A 17 4.84 20.53 18.39
CA ALA A 17 5.08 19.74 17.19
C ALA A 17 4.98 18.22 17.46
N ALA A 18 5.37 17.76 18.65
CA ALA A 18 5.36 16.34 19.00
C ALA A 18 3.94 15.76 19.01
N VAL A 19 2.97 16.49 19.56
CA VAL A 19 1.56 16.04 19.67
C VAL A 19 0.93 15.73 18.31
N PRO A 20 0.90 16.65 17.32
CA PRO A 20 0.31 16.35 16.02
C PRO A 20 1.07 15.26 15.26
N VAL A 21 2.41 15.19 15.36
CA VAL A 21 3.21 14.14 14.72
C VAL A 21 2.95 12.77 15.33
N GLY A 22 2.83 12.69 16.66
CA GLY A 22 2.48 11.47 17.38
C GLY A 22 1.06 10.99 17.06
N LEU A 23 0.08 11.90 17.04
CA LEU A 23 -1.30 11.60 16.66
C LEU A 23 -1.41 11.14 15.20
N LEU A 24 -0.67 11.75 14.28
CA LEU A 24 -0.58 11.30 12.90
C LEU A 24 0.04 9.90 12.81
N GLY A 25 1.12 9.65 13.57
CA GLY A 25 1.73 8.32 13.67
C GLY A 25 0.75 7.25 14.17
N LEU A 26 -0.05 7.57 15.18
CA LEU A 26 -1.08 6.69 15.73
C LEU A 26 -2.24 6.47 14.76
N LEU A 27 -2.74 7.54 14.13
CA LEU A 27 -3.80 7.46 13.12
C LEU A 27 -3.34 6.57 11.97
N LEU A 28 -2.13 6.80 11.46
CA LEU A 28 -1.57 5.97 10.41
C LEU A 28 -1.47 4.53 10.91
N LEU A 29 -0.89 4.26 12.10
CA LEU A 29 -0.80 2.90 12.64
C LEU A 29 -2.15 2.17 12.67
N VAL A 30 -3.24 2.83 13.10
CA VAL A 30 -4.59 2.25 13.08
C VAL A 30 -5.12 2.04 11.66
N GLN A 31 -4.83 2.94 10.71
CA GLN A 31 -5.20 2.77 9.30
C GLN A 31 -4.44 1.61 8.65
N THR A 32 -3.20 1.37 9.08
CA THR A 32 -2.30 0.38 8.48
C THR A 32 -2.68 -1.06 8.79
N THR A 33 -3.30 -1.30 9.94
CA THR A 33 -3.76 -2.64 10.34
C THR A 33 -5.00 -3.08 9.57
N ARG A 34 -5.69 -2.14 8.94
CA ARG A 34 -6.98 -2.38 8.29
C ARG A 34 -6.88 -2.76 6.82
N VAL A 35 -5.78 -2.49 6.14
CA VAL A 35 -5.61 -2.80 4.71
C VAL A 35 -4.63 -3.96 4.56
N ARG A 36 -5.07 -5.06 3.95
CA ARG A 36 -4.26 -6.25 3.71
C ARG A 36 -4.24 -6.59 2.24
N PHE A 37 -3.05 -6.81 1.71
CA PHE A 37 -2.89 -7.36 0.37
C PHE A 37 -2.81 -8.87 0.48
N VAL A 38 -3.64 -9.55 -0.29
CA VAL A 38 -3.70 -10.99 -0.40
C VAL A 38 -3.29 -11.33 -1.82
N PHE A 39 -2.22 -12.10 -1.93
CA PHE A 39 -1.71 -12.58 -3.21
C PHE A 39 -2.27 -13.98 -3.44
N ASP A 40 -3.13 -14.10 -4.44
CA ASP A 40 -3.60 -15.38 -4.95
C ASP A 40 -2.68 -15.85 -6.09
N GLU A 41 -2.93 -17.04 -6.65
CA GLU A 41 -2.14 -17.58 -7.78
C GLU A 41 -2.29 -16.72 -9.05
N GLU A 42 -3.49 -16.19 -9.28
CA GLU A 42 -3.84 -15.45 -10.51
C GLU A 42 -4.13 -13.96 -10.29
N ALA A 43 -4.34 -13.51 -9.06
CA ALA A 43 -4.83 -12.15 -8.78
C ALA A 43 -4.28 -11.54 -7.49
N LEU A 44 -4.14 -10.21 -7.53
CA LEU A 44 -3.93 -9.37 -6.37
C LEU A 44 -5.29 -8.95 -5.79
N GLU A 45 -5.48 -9.19 -4.50
CA GLU A 45 -6.69 -8.78 -3.78
C GLU A 45 -6.35 -7.86 -2.61
N VAL A 46 -7.10 -6.76 -2.45
CA VAL A 46 -6.94 -5.83 -1.33
C VAL A 46 -8.16 -5.93 -0.43
N LYS A 47 -7.97 -6.46 0.78
CA LYS A 47 -9.01 -6.62 1.79
C LYS A 47 -8.93 -5.50 2.82
N ILE A 48 -10.09 -5.01 3.26
CA ILE A 48 -10.19 -3.94 4.26
C ILE A 48 -11.00 -4.45 5.47
N GLY A 49 -10.42 -4.41 6.67
CA GLY A 49 -11.05 -4.79 7.94
C GLY A 49 -10.49 -6.06 8.61
N ASP A 50 -11.05 -6.42 9.76
CA ASP A 50 -10.59 -7.55 10.60
C ASP A 50 -11.07 -8.91 10.11
N GLN A 51 -12.11 -8.93 9.29
CA GLN A 51 -12.58 -10.13 8.63
C GLN A 51 -12.19 -10.10 7.17
N LEU A 52 -11.76 -11.25 6.65
CA LEU A 52 -11.50 -11.55 5.24
C LEU A 52 -12.76 -11.39 4.35
N GLN A 53 -13.72 -10.52 4.72
CA GLN A 53 -14.87 -10.20 3.92
C GLN A 53 -14.37 -9.70 2.57
N GLU A 54 -14.88 -10.31 1.50
CA GLU A 54 -14.71 -9.80 0.14
C GLU A 54 -14.93 -8.29 0.23
N SER A 55 -13.94 -7.52 -0.19
CA SER A 55 -14.08 -6.07 -0.29
C SER A 55 -15.41 -5.81 -1.00
N GLY A 56 -16.41 -5.32 -0.25
CA GLY A 56 -17.66 -4.84 -0.83
C GLY A 56 -17.34 -3.77 -1.89
N PRO A 57 -18.34 -3.31 -2.66
CA PRO A 57 -18.10 -2.32 -3.71
C PRO A 57 -17.25 -1.18 -3.16
N ASN A 58 -16.02 -1.06 -3.66
CA ASN A 58 -15.05 -0.07 -3.21
C ASN A 58 -15.71 1.31 -3.25
N ALA A 59 -15.89 1.94 -2.09
CA ALA A 59 -16.42 3.31 -2.00
C ALA A 59 -15.57 4.32 -2.79
N PHE A 60 -14.32 3.97 -3.12
CA PHE A 60 -13.37 4.79 -3.86
C PHE A 60 -13.15 4.37 -5.33
N VAL A 61 -13.56 3.16 -5.73
CA VAL A 61 -13.11 2.56 -7.01
C VAL A 61 -14.21 1.81 -7.77
N GLY A 62 -15.37 1.53 -7.15
CA GLY A 62 -16.49 0.85 -7.80
C GLY A 62 -16.16 -0.59 -8.22
N GLY A 63 -16.40 -1.55 -7.33
CA GLY A 63 -16.25 -2.99 -7.60
C GLY A 63 -15.41 -3.74 -6.58
N LYS A 64 -15.23 -5.05 -6.79
CA LYS A 64 -14.38 -5.93 -5.96
C LYS A 64 -12.91 -5.50 -6.09
N SER A 65 -12.18 -5.39 -4.98
CA SER A 65 -10.73 -5.10 -4.94
C SER A 65 -9.87 -6.28 -5.37
N ARG A 66 -10.18 -6.91 -6.51
CA ARG A 66 -9.46 -8.09 -7.02
C ARG A 66 -9.11 -7.88 -8.49
N TRP A 67 -7.82 -7.91 -8.78
CA TRP A 67 -7.28 -7.66 -10.12
C TRP A 67 -6.36 -8.79 -10.54
N LYS A 68 -6.63 -9.40 -11.70
CA LYS A 68 -5.80 -10.47 -12.24
C LYS A 68 -4.43 -9.95 -12.67
N TYR A 69 -3.35 -10.69 -12.38
CA TYR A 69 -2.00 -10.26 -12.77
C TYR A 69 -1.86 -10.08 -14.28
N SER A 70 -2.57 -10.86 -15.08
CA SER A 70 -2.55 -10.78 -16.55
C SER A 70 -3.11 -9.46 -17.11
N THR A 71 -3.85 -8.69 -16.32
CA THR A 71 -4.39 -7.38 -16.74
C THR A 71 -3.48 -6.22 -16.36
N PHE A 72 -2.42 -6.46 -15.59
CA PHE A 72 -1.47 -5.43 -15.17
C PHE A 72 -0.63 -5.01 -16.37
N VAL A 73 -0.57 -3.70 -16.61
CA VAL A 73 0.24 -3.12 -17.68
C VAL A 73 1.48 -2.39 -17.16
N ASN A 74 1.42 -1.93 -15.92
CA ASN A 74 2.56 -1.38 -15.20
C ASN A 74 2.34 -1.52 -13.70
N TRP A 75 3.42 -1.69 -12.95
CA TRP A 75 3.39 -1.61 -11.50
C TRP A 75 4.70 -1.04 -11.00
N GLU A 76 4.64 -0.28 -9.92
CA GLU A 76 5.79 0.37 -9.32
C GLU A 76 5.70 0.36 -7.79
N LEU A 77 6.88 0.27 -7.16
CA LEU A 77 7.03 0.37 -5.72
C LEU A 77 7.98 1.53 -5.40
N TRP A 78 7.48 2.55 -4.72
CA TRP A 78 8.26 3.75 -4.42
C TRP A 78 8.66 3.82 -2.95
N TRP A 79 9.89 4.30 -2.73
CA TRP A 79 10.51 4.55 -1.43
C TRP A 79 10.60 3.32 -0.51
N PRO A 80 11.36 2.27 -0.86
CA PRO A 80 11.44 1.02 -0.07
C PRO A 80 11.92 1.21 1.39
N ASN A 81 12.57 2.34 1.72
CA ASN A 81 13.11 2.64 3.05
C ASN A 81 12.17 3.48 3.96
N PHE A 82 11.01 3.92 3.49
CA PHE A 82 10.01 4.75 4.20
C PHE A 82 8.63 4.09 4.05
N PRO A 83 7.56 4.36 4.85
CA PRO A 83 6.23 3.82 4.55
C PRO A 83 5.91 3.93 3.06
N ILE A 84 5.74 2.76 2.47
CA ILE A 84 5.99 2.50 1.05
C ILE A 84 4.71 2.83 0.28
N LEU A 85 4.81 3.25 -0.98
CA LEU A 85 3.65 3.44 -1.85
C LEU A 85 3.75 2.44 -3.01
N VAL A 86 2.70 1.63 -3.21
CA VAL A 86 2.57 0.80 -4.42
C VAL A 86 1.61 1.46 -5.39
N TYR A 87 2.03 1.46 -6.65
CA TYR A 87 1.26 1.86 -7.80
C TYR A 87 1.06 0.66 -8.70
N PHE A 88 -0.15 0.51 -9.24
CA PHE A 88 -0.34 -0.36 -10.40
C PHE A 88 -1.38 0.21 -11.35
N LYS A 89 -1.18 -0.09 -12.63
CA LYS A 89 -2.09 0.20 -13.71
C LYS A 89 -2.55 -1.11 -14.32
N GLU A 90 -3.86 -1.25 -14.49
CA GLU A 90 -4.51 -2.49 -14.92
C GLU A 90 -5.56 -2.19 -16.00
N LYS A 91 -5.97 -3.18 -16.81
CA LYS A 91 -6.96 -3.01 -17.90
C LYS A 91 -8.29 -3.76 -17.71
N GLN A 92 -8.47 -4.48 -16.60
CA GLN A 92 -9.70 -5.22 -16.26
C GLN A 92 -10.87 -4.27 -16.01
N THR A 93 -10.63 -3.15 -15.32
CA THR A 93 -11.69 -2.19 -14.96
C THR A 93 -11.99 -1.25 -16.13
N LYS A 94 -10.97 -0.79 -16.85
CA LYS A 94 -11.12 0.09 -18.01
C LYS A 94 -10.12 -0.25 -19.14
N PRO A 95 -10.54 -0.24 -20.42
CA PRO A 95 -9.66 -0.55 -21.56
C PRO A 95 -8.43 0.37 -21.68
N GLU A 96 -8.59 1.66 -21.37
CA GLU A 96 -7.52 2.68 -21.34
C GLU A 96 -6.54 2.50 -20.16
N GLY A 97 -6.97 1.70 -19.19
CA GLY A 97 -6.28 1.29 -18.00
C GLY A 97 -6.59 2.14 -16.77
N GLN A 98 -7.01 1.50 -15.69
CA GLN A 98 -7.28 2.11 -14.40
C GLN A 98 -6.00 2.13 -13.55
N VAL A 99 -5.77 3.25 -12.88
CA VAL A 99 -4.64 3.45 -11.97
C VAL A 99 -5.11 3.27 -10.53
N HIS A 100 -4.27 2.59 -9.74
CA HIS A 100 -4.46 2.39 -8.32
C HIS A 100 -3.21 2.78 -7.54
N PHE A 101 -3.42 3.45 -6.40
CA PHE A 101 -2.38 3.81 -5.45
C PHE A 101 -2.77 3.31 -4.08
N PHE A 102 -1.87 2.59 -3.43
CA PHE A 102 -2.11 2.07 -2.09
C PHE A 102 -0.88 2.26 -1.22
N PRO A 103 -1.06 2.77 0.00
CA PRO A 103 0.03 2.79 0.94
C PRO A 103 0.34 1.34 1.37
N VAL A 104 1.60 0.96 1.23
CA VAL A 104 2.18 -0.30 1.66
C VAL A 104 2.82 -0.07 3.01
N ILE A 105 2.14 -0.54 4.04
CA ILE A 105 2.56 -0.30 5.42
C ILE A 105 2.87 -1.61 6.15
N PHE A 106 2.97 -2.70 5.38
CA PHE A 106 3.43 -4.02 5.75
C PHE A 106 4.61 -4.41 4.84
N ASN A 107 5.14 -5.63 4.97
CA ASN A 107 6.39 -6.10 4.36
C ASN A 107 6.52 -5.81 2.84
N GLY A 108 7.08 -4.65 2.49
CA GLY A 108 7.20 -4.19 1.11
C GLY A 108 8.17 -5.03 0.27
N LYS A 109 9.13 -5.72 0.89
CA LYS A 109 10.00 -6.67 0.21
C LYS A 109 9.19 -7.86 -0.31
N GLN A 110 8.32 -8.43 0.54
CA GLN A 110 7.46 -9.54 0.13
C GLN A 110 6.53 -9.13 -1.02
N LEU A 111 5.90 -7.96 -0.92
CA LEU A 111 5.09 -7.41 -2.02
C LEU A 111 5.92 -7.27 -3.30
N TYR A 112 7.13 -6.73 -3.21
CA TYR A 112 8.01 -6.58 -4.35
C TYR A 112 8.34 -7.93 -5.01
N ASP A 113 8.79 -8.91 -4.21
CA ASP A 113 9.19 -10.23 -4.70
C ASP A 113 8.02 -10.92 -5.42
N VAL A 114 6.81 -10.91 -4.85
CA VAL A 114 5.62 -11.51 -5.46
C VAL A 114 5.22 -10.78 -6.74
N MET A 115 5.26 -9.45 -6.75
CA MET A 115 4.92 -8.68 -7.95
C MET A 115 5.93 -8.90 -9.08
N VAL A 116 7.23 -9.06 -8.76
CA VAL A 116 8.24 -9.43 -9.76
C VAL A 116 7.99 -10.84 -10.30
N GLU A 117 7.67 -11.80 -9.43
CA GLU A 117 7.38 -13.19 -9.82
C GLU A 117 6.16 -13.27 -10.76
N ARG A 118 5.08 -12.56 -10.42
CA ARG A 118 3.77 -12.71 -11.08
C ARG A 118 3.53 -11.74 -12.23
N CYS A 119 4.08 -10.53 -12.14
CA CYS A 119 3.86 -9.46 -13.13
C CYS A 119 5.14 -9.11 -13.91
N GLY A 120 6.27 -9.73 -13.59
CA GLY A 120 7.58 -9.37 -14.15
C GLY A 120 8.17 -8.12 -13.49
N SER A 121 9.41 -7.80 -13.86
CA SER A 121 10.14 -6.65 -13.32
C SER A 121 9.41 -5.33 -13.61
N SER A 122 9.25 -4.49 -12.57
CA SER A 122 8.78 -3.11 -12.74
C SER A 122 9.71 -2.33 -13.68
N LYS A 123 9.17 -1.39 -14.46
CA LYS A 123 9.97 -0.59 -15.40
C LYS A 123 10.99 0.32 -14.72
N THR A 124 10.75 0.71 -13.47
CA THR A 124 11.49 1.77 -12.77
C THR A 124 11.81 1.48 -11.30
N SER A 125 11.24 0.43 -10.72
CA SER A 125 11.30 0.16 -9.27
C SER A 125 12.29 -0.95 -8.88
N ALA A 126 13.30 -1.24 -9.72
CA ALA A 126 14.38 -2.12 -9.32
C ALA A 126 14.97 -1.61 -7.98
N PRO A 127 15.13 -2.46 -6.95
CA PRO A 127 15.81 -2.06 -5.73
C PRO A 127 17.22 -1.61 -6.14
N LYS A 128 17.54 -0.34 -5.83
CA LYS A 128 18.91 0.17 -5.88
C LYS A 128 19.59 -0.09 -4.55
#